data_AF-A0A9P8ZKN4-F1
#
_entry.id   AF-A0A9P8ZKN4-F1
#
_cell.length_a   1.000
_cell.length_b   1.000
_cell.length_c   1.000
_cell.angle_alpha   90.00
_cell.angle_beta   90.00
_cell.angle_gamma   90.00
#
_symmetry.space_group_name_H-M   'P 1'
#
loop_
_entity.id
_entity.type
_entity.pdbx_description
1 polymer ?
#
loop_
_entity_poly.entity_id
_entity_poly.type
_entity_poly.pdbx_seq_one_letter_code
_entity_poly.pdbx_strand_id
1 'polypeptide(L)'
;MLLGVAQNDTFGTTTYGQLLDADLRTASHAHEIFTMGLGSATQSSPFYSALIPPATMLLATGMWKGMQWTQSRVAQRRRSDASADISPVAQLPPEILLVIFDLLRRRSRCGAQPVGERRGTRARSRGYCDVLAVQLVCRTWKGPATQVLYDQVVLHDATDLDRFGCSIARRPQLLQHVQGLHFNHDMLTDEPSDNQRQYLELLSRHISSDAGPRDLTLAWNTVRTVSVEDEHARSWEERRNAWEDSRFFGFEQCSSHVSSLQLVAGDEFREVDVVLPPHAGIYGRRFKHLKDLWLSRADLPADGIPVGTQPLPSLETLRVTECKISSRWLAALLAEVPSLRSLDISSSTVCEGGDMPLRDVLQQQCRSLTQLTIRDLRGASAIGSMSALESLRSWTLSYDILEQQSGTGLVAPPALEKLVVFMDNPPHGVSSKKSRRHPSHKLLNEIGTISSLVRSWKRTCPALRRVELRDQVGKETWPIWEVASYLLYSQLETLGIFLDVHLRFARRVR
;
A
#
# COMPACT_ATOMS: atom_id res chain seq x y z
N MET A 1 30.58 -2.02 -48.29
CA MET A 1 29.45 -2.47 -49.12
C MET A 1 28.43 -3.08 -48.17
N LEU A 2 27.22 -2.57 -47.92
CA LEU A 2 26.40 -1.51 -48.51
C LEU A 2 25.82 -0.67 -47.35
N LEU A 3 25.90 0.64 -47.51
CA LEU A 3 25.24 1.66 -46.68
C LEU A 3 23.79 1.83 -47.16
N GLY A 4 22.88 2.07 -46.22
CA GLY A 4 21.51 2.49 -46.49
C GLY A 4 21.12 3.62 -45.56
N VAL A 5 21.40 4.85 -46.01
CA VAL A 5 20.97 6.12 -45.44
C VAL A 5 19.58 6.44 -46.00
N ALA A 6 18.64 6.87 -45.16
CA ALA A 6 17.51 7.68 -45.57
C ALA A 6 17.13 8.66 -44.44
N GLN A 7 17.27 9.95 -44.75
CA GLN A 7 16.82 11.11 -43.99
C GLN A 7 15.39 11.49 -44.39
N ASN A 8 14.70 12.11 -43.43
CA ASN A 8 13.60 13.08 -43.52
C ASN A 8 12.32 12.69 -44.26
N ASP A 9 11.20 12.74 -43.53
CA ASP A 9 10.14 13.69 -43.87
C ASP A 9 9.29 14.09 -42.67
N THR A 10 9.11 15.40 -42.56
CA THR A 10 8.22 16.15 -41.68
C THR A 10 6.79 16.11 -42.22
N PHE A 11 5.82 15.69 -41.42
CA PHE A 11 4.42 16.11 -41.58
C PHE A 11 3.75 16.23 -40.20
N GLY A 12 3.27 17.45 -39.92
CA GLY A 12 2.40 17.73 -38.79
C GLY A 12 0.94 17.53 -39.18
N THR A 13 0.14 17.02 -38.25
CA THR A 13 -1.32 17.09 -38.27
C THR A 13 -1.82 17.13 -36.82
N THR A 14 -2.23 18.30 -36.34
CA THR A 14 -3.63 18.78 -36.21
C THR A 14 -4.35 18.24 -34.97
N THR A 15 -4.68 19.20 -34.11
CA THR A 15 -5.32 19.14 -32.80
C THR A 15 -6.78 18.67 -32.88
N TYR A 16 -7.10 17.55 -32.22
CA TYR A 16 -8.47 17.17 -31.87
C TYR A 16 -8.80 17.79 -30.51
N GLY A 17 -9.40 18.99 -30.51
CA GLY A 17 -9.64 19.77 -29.29
C GLY A 17 -10.77 20.77 -29.37
N GLN A 18 -11.80 20.53 -30.19
CA GLN A 18 -12.94 21.46 -30.35
C GLN A 18 -14.29 20.74 -30.50
N LEU A 19 -14.57 19.75 -29.64
CA LEU A 19 -15.90 19.12 -29.55
C LEU A 19 -16.39 18.86 -28.12
N LEU A 20 -15.69 19.39 -27.10
CA LEU A 20 -16.12 19.31 -25.69
C LEU A 20 -16.58 20.63 -25.06
N ASP A 21 -16.52 21.74 -25.80
CA ASP A 21 -16.93 23.07 -25.31
C ASP A 21 -18.36 23.49 -25.70
N ALA A 22 -19.06 22.67 -26.48
CA ALA A 22 -20.44 22.94 -26.91
C ALA A 22 -21.50 22.46 -25.90
N ASP A 23 -21.19 21.48 -25.05
CA ASP A 23 -22.16 20.89 -24.11
C ASP A 23 -22.21 21.57 -22.73
N LEU A 24 -21.25 22.45 -22.42
CA LEU A 24 -21.21 23.17 -21.14
C LEU A 24 -21.89 24.55 -21.18
N ARG A 25 -22.24 25.07 -22.37
CA ARG A 25 -22.95 26.36 -22.51
C ARG A 25 -24.47 26.22 -22.55
N THR A 26 -25.01 25.03 -22.84
CA THR A 26 -26.46 24.76 -22.87
C THR A 26 -27.06 24.45 -21.50
N ALA A 27 -26.24 24.13 -20.49
CA ALA A 27 -26.72 23.90 -19.12
C ALA A 27 -26.81 25.18 -18.25
N SER A 28 -26.12 26.26 -18.62
CA SER A 28 -26.11 27.53 -17.85
C SER A 28 -27.26 28.47 -18.18
N HIS A 29 -27.98 28.28 -19.29
CA HIS A 29 -29.08 29.16 -19.72
C HIS A 29 -30.48 28.71 -19.27
N ALA A 30 -30.62 27.49 -18.75
CA ALA A 30 -31.91 26.95 -18.30
C ALA A 30 -32.25 27.31 -16.83
N HIS A 31 -31.34 27.92 -16.08
CA HIS A 31 -31.54 28.26 -14.67
C HIS A 31 -31.86 29.74 -14.41
N GLU A 32 -31.67 30.63 -15.39
CA GLU A 32 -31.96 32.08 -15.26
C GLU A 32 -33.38 32.49 -15.66
N ILE A 33 -34.20 31.60 -16.22
CA ILE A 33 -35.59 31.92 -16.61
C ILE A 33 -36.60 31.59 -15.49
N PHE A 34 -36.19 30.90 -14.42
CA PHE A 34 -37.11 30.45 -13.35
C PHE A 34 -37.08 31.27 -12.06
N THR A 35 -36.28 32.34 -11.98
CA THR A 35 -36.07 33.17 -10.76
C THR A 35 -36.31 34.67 -10.97
N MET A 36 -37.08 35.07 -11.98
CA MET A 36 -37.66 36.42 -12.06
C MET A 36 -39.18 36.33 -12.21
N GLY A 37 -39.89 36.32 -11.08
CA GLY A 37 -41.34 36.27 -11.12
C GLY A 37 -42.05 36.24 -9.77
N LEU A 38 -41.47 36.83 -8.72
CA LEU A 38 -42.18 37.08 -7.46
C LEU A 38 -41.82 38.46 -6.93
N GLY A 39 -42.59 39.47 -7.36
CA GLY A 39 -42.58 40.83 -6.85
C GLY A 39 -44.01 41.36 -6.77
N SER A 40 -44.42 41.69 -5.55
CA SER A 40 -45.71 42.18 -5.06
C SER A 40 -46.48 43.20 -5.93
N ALA A 41 -47.81 43.08 -5.96
CA ALA A 41 -48.72 44.21 -5.70
C ALA A 41 -50.17 43.75 -5.44
N THR A 42 -50.84 44.52 -4.60
CA THR A 42 -52.15 44.37 -3.97
C THR A 42 -53.36 44.77 -4.85
N GLN A 43 -54.56 44.37 -4.38
CA GLN A 43 -55.90 44.96 -4.59
C GLN A 43 -56.85 44.41 -5.69
N SER A 44 -57.93 43.80 -5.17
CA SER A 44 -59.37 43.87 -5.54
C SER A 44 -59.86 43.75 -7.00
N SER A 45 -60.57 42.63 -7.22
CA SER A 45 -61.68 42.27 -8.16
C SER A 45 -62.81 43.33 -8.32
N PRO A 46 -63.84 43.24 -9.23
CA PRO A 46 -64.25 42.16 -10.17
C PRO A 46 -64.68 42.58 -11.61
N PHE A 47 -65.05 41.54 -12.40
CA PHE A 47 -65.87 41.49 -13.64
C PHE A 47 -65.17 41.80 -14.97
N TYR A 48 -65.02 40.77 -15.81
CA TYR A 48 -65.68 40.67 -17.12
C TYR A 48 -65.61 39.23 -17.64
N SER A 49 -66.78 38.66 -17.90
CA SER A 49 -67.00 37.43 -18.66
C SER A 49 -66.80 37.69 -20.15
N ALA A 50 -65.91 36.96 -20.81
CA ALA A 50 -65.86 36.91 -22.27
C ALA A 50 -65.47 35.52 -22.78
N LEU A 51 -66.36 35.01 -23.61
CA LEU A 51 -66.35 33.81 -24.45
C LEU A 51 -64.96 33.36 -24.96
N ILE A 52 -64.62 32.10 -24.71
CA ILE A 52 -63.53 31.38 -25.39
C ILE A 52 -64.13 30.65 -26.61
N PRO A 53 -63.57 30.79 -27.83
CA PRO A 53 -64.12 30.15 -29.01
C PRO A 53 -63.86 28.63 -29.03
N PRO A 54 -64.71 27.81 -29.69
CA PRO A 54 -64.66 26.34 -29.62
C PRO A 54 -63.39 25.68 -30.18
N ALA A 55 -62.49 26.43 -30.81
CA ALA A 55 -61.30 25.91 -31.47
C ALA A 55 -60.15 25.52 -30.52
N THR A 56 -60.10 26.07 -29.31
CA THR A 56 -59.06 25.75 -28.30
C THR A 56 -59.35 24.46 -27.53
N MET A 57 -60.58 23.96 -27.53
CA MET A 57 -60.97 22.75 -26.79
C MET A 57 -60.57 21.44 -27.50
N LEU A 58 -60.36 21.48 -28.82
CA LEU A 58 -59.95 20.32 -29.62
C LEU A 58 -58.42 20.05 -29.58
N LEU A 59 -57.60 21.07 -29.33
CA LEU A 59 -56.15 20.90 -29.14
C LEU A 59 -55.80 20.40 -27.73
N ALA A 60 -56.53 20.83 -26.70
CA ALA A 60 -56.32 20.39 -25.32
C ALA A 60 -56.70 18.91 -25.09
N THR A 61 -57.74 18.42 -25.76
CA THR A 61 -58.16 17.00 -25.66
C THR A 61 -57.24 16.04 -26.45
N GLY A 62 -56.60 16.52 -27.53
CA GLY A 62 -55.56 15.78 -28.25
C GLY A 62 -54.26 15.64 -27.47
N MET A 63 -53.79 16.72 -26.82
CA MET A 63 -52.58 16.68 -25.99
C MET A 63 -52.75 15.82 -24.73
N TRP A 64 -53.93 15.81 -24.09
CA TRP A 64 -54.17 14.99 -22.90
C TRP A 64 -54.21 13.49 -23.21
N LYS A 65 -54.80 13.09 -24.34
CA LYS A 65 -54.76 11.68 -24.80
C LYS A 65 -53.35 11.24 -25.21
N GLY A 66 -52.54 12.13 -25.78
CA GLY A 66 -51.12 11.86 -26.06
C GLY A 66 -50.27 11.71 -24.79
N MET A 67 -50.58 12.46 -23.73
CA MET A 67 -49.90 12.37 -22.43
C MET A 67 -50.30 11.11 -21.64
N GLN A 68 -51.56 10.67 -21.71
CA GLN A 68 -51.99 9.40 -21.11
C GLN A 68 -51.45 8.18 -21.86
N TRP A 69 -51.25 8.28 -23.17
CA TRP A 69 -50.65 7.21 -23.98
C TRP A 69 -49.14 7.05 -23.72
N THR A 70 -48.41 8.15 -23.51
CA THR A 70 -46.99 8.10 -23.14
C THR A 70 -46.78 7.65 -21.69
N GLN A 71 -47.63 8.08 -20.74
CA GLN A 71 -47.58 7.57 -19.36
C GLN A 71 -47.98 6.10 -19.26
N SER A 72 -48.95 5.63 -20.05
CA SER A 72 -49.31 4.20 -20.10
C SER A 72 -48.20 3.35 -20.71
N ARG A 73 -47.48 3.82 -21.75
CA ARG A 73 -46.31 3.09 -22.29
C ARG A 73 -45.11 3.05 -21.33
N VAL A 74 -44.88 4.10 -20.56
CA VAL A 74 -43.83 4.12 -19.52
C VAL A 74 -44.21 3.21 -18.34
N ALA A 75 -45.48 3.17 -17.94
CA ALA A 75 -45.97 2.28 -16.90
C ALA A 75 -46.05 0.80 -17.35
N GLN A 76 -46.36 0.55 -18.63
CA GLN A 76 -46.49 -0.79 -19.20
C GLN A 76 -45.14 -1.41 -19.57
N ARG A 77 -44.12 -0.61 -19.94
CA ARG A 77 -42.71 -1.08 -19.98
C ARG A 77 -42.19 -1.49 -18.61
N ARG A 78 -42.58 -0.79 -17.53
CA ARG A 78 -42.20 -1.17 -16.16
C ARG A 78 -42.84 -2.48 -15.66
N ARG A 79 -43.90 -2.97 -16.29
CA ARG A 79 -44.59 -4.22 -15.89
C ARG A 79 -44.31 -5.41 -16.82
N SER A 80 -43.83 -5.16 -18.04
CA SER A 80 -43.50 -6.22 -19.00
C SER A 80 -42.07 -6.75 -18.90
N ASP A 81 -41.17 -6.05 -18.20
CA ASP A 81 -39.78 -6.47 -17.95
C ASP A 81 -39.62 -7.22 -16.61
N ALA A 82 -40.67 -7.90 -16.12
CA ALA A 82 -40.57 -8.74 -14.92
C ALA A 82 -39.75 -10.04 -15.15
N SER A 83 -39.33 -10.30 -16.39
CA SER A 83 -38.24 -11.24 -16.72
C SER A 83 -36.99 -10.49 -17.20
N ALA A 84 -36.74 -9.27 -16.71
CA ALA A 84 -35.46 -8.61 -16.91
C ALA A 84 -34.39 -9.59 -16.50
N ASP A 85 -33.67 -10.12 -17.50
CA ASP A 85 -32.48 -10.93 -17.34
C ASP A 85 -31.63 -10.22 -16.29
N ILE A 86 -31.66 -10.77 -15.08
CA ILE A 86 -30.83 -10.29 -13.98
C ILE A 86 -29.44 -10.39 -14.57
N SER A 87 -28.83 -9.22 -14.84
CA SER A 87 -27.49 -9.12 -15.42
C SER A 87 -26.66 -10.25 -14.81
N PRO A 88 -26.03 -11.12 -15.61
CA PRO A 88 -25.35 -12.31 -15.09
C PRO A 88 -24.34 -11.96 -14.00
N VAL A 89 -23.84 -10.72 -14.01
CA VAL A 89 -22.94 -10.17 -13.00
C VAL A 89 -23.63 -9.83 -11.67
N ALA A 90 -24.93 -9.55 -11.66
CA ALA A 90 -25.75 -9.41 -10.45
C ALA A 90 -26.09 -10.76 -9.79
N GLN A 91 -25.84 -11.88 -10.46
CA GLN A 91 -25.99 -13.24 -9.92
C GLN A 91 -24.70 -13.80 -9.29
N LEU A 92 -23.58 -13.08 -9.41
CA LEU A 92 -22.32 -13.51 -8.82
C LEU A 92 -22.43 -13.52 -7.28
N PRO A 93 -21.86 -14.55 -6.62
CA PRO A 93 -21.73 -14.56 -5.17
C PRO A 93 -20.97 -13.32 -4.67
N PRO A 94 -21.31 -12.78 -3.49
CA PRO A 94 -20.69 -11.58 -2.95
C PRO A 94 -19.16 -11.73 -2.79
N GLU A 95 -18.66 -12.93 -2.53
CA GLU A 95 -17.22 -13.22 -2.41
C GLU A 95 -16.48 -12.95 -3.72
N ILE A 96 -17.07 -13.33 -4.85
CA ILE A 96 -16.50 -13.09 -6.17
C ILE A 96 -16.55 -11.59 -6.50
N LEU A 97 -17.64 -10.90 -6.15
CA LEU A 97 -17.75 -9.45 -6.30
C LEU A 97 -16.71 -8.71 -5.48
N LEU A 98 -16.45 -9.13 -4.23
CA LEU A 98 -15.40 -8.57 -3.38
C LEU A 98 -14.02 -8.70 -4.03
N VAL A 99 -13.69 -9.87 -4.60
CA VAL A 99 -12.41 -10.09 -5.31
C VAL A 99 -12.31 -9.19 -6.54
N ILE A 100 -13.35 -9.11 -7.36
CA ILE A 100 -13.36 -8.26 -8.57
C ILE A 100 -13.20 -6.79 -8.18
N PHE A 101 -13.93 -6.31 -7.18
CA PHE A 101 -13.89 -4.91 -6.75
C PHE A 101 -12.57 -4.57 -6.06
N ASP A 102 -11.97 -5.49 -5.31
CA ASP A 102 -10.64 -5.30 -4.76
C ASP A 102 -9.58 -5.26 -5.87
N LEU A 103 -9.71 -6.07 -6.93
CA LEU A 103 -8.86 -5.96 -8.11
C LEU A 103 -9.05 -4.61 -8.83
N LEU A 104 -10.27 -4.09 -8.94
CA LEU A 104 -10.52 -2.74 -9.48
C LEU A 104 -9.86 -1.66 -8.62
N ARG A 105 -10.00 -1.76 -7.29
CA ARG A 105 -9.33 -0.87 -6.34
C ARG A 105 -7.81 -0.90 -6.50
N ARG A 106 -7.22 -2.09 -6.68
CA ARG A 106 -5.77 -2.29 -6.86
C ARG A 106 -5.28 -1.95 -8.27
N ARG A 107 -6.14 -1.96 -9.29
CA ARG A 107 -5.75 -1.70 -10.68
C ARG A 107 -5.16 -0.30 -10.86
N SER A 108 -5.57 0.68 -10.06
CA SER A 108 -4.90 2.00 -10.04
C SER A 108 -3.44 1.95 -9.60
N ARG A 109 -3.00 0.86 -8.94
CA ARG A 109 -1.60 0.60 -8.58
C ARG A 109 -0.87 -0.23 -9.66
N CYS A 110 -1.57 -0.90 -10.56
CA CYS A 110 -1.01 -1.79 -11.58
C CYS A 110 -1.32 -1.31 -13.01
N GLY A 111 -0.51 -0.38 -13.53
CA GLY A 111 -0.49 -0.03 -14.95
C GLY A 111 -0.53 1.48 -15.21
N ALA A 112 0.53 1.99 -15.86
CA ALA A 112 0.66 3.33 -16.45
C ALA A 112 0.04 4.50 -15.67
N GLN A 113 0.83 5.12 -14.77
CA GLN A 113 0.63 6.55 -14.51
C GLN A 113 0.75 7.28 -15.86
N PRO A 114 -0.27 8.03 -16.30
CA PRO A 114 -0.12 8.88 -17.48
C PRO A 114 1.03 9.85 -17.23
N VAL A 115 2.01 9.79 -18.12
CA VAL A 115 3.15 10.70 -18.14
C VAL A 115 2.61 12.13 -18.24
N GLY A 116 2.74 12.93 -17.17
CA GLY A 116 2.48 14.36 -17.22
C GLY A 116 1.46 14.94 -16.24
N GLU A 117 0.84 14.16 -15.35
CA GLU A 117 0.02 14.75 -14.26
C GLU A 117 0.94 15.50 -13.27
N ARG A 118 1.03 16.82 -13.48
CA ARG A 118 1.74 17.76 -12.61
C ARG A 118 1.30 17.56 -11.15
N ARG A 119 2.29 17.55 -10.26
CA ARG A 119 2.28 17.40 -8.78
C ARG A 119 1.27 18.25 -7.96
N GLY A 120 0.26 18.87 -8.56
CA GLY A 120 -0.53 19.93 -7.91
C GLY A 120 -2.00 19.62 -7.63
N THR A 121 -2.57 18.53 -8.12
CA THR A 121 -3.98 18.21 -7.81
C THR A 121 -4.09 16.79 -7.30
N ARG A 122 -4.80 16.65 -6.17
CA ARG A 122 -5.10 15.40 -5.48
C ARG A 122 -5.86 14.48 -6.43
N ALA A 123 -5.15 13.79 -7.31
CA ALA A 123 -5.70 12.77 -8.17
C ALA A 123 -6.14 11.63 -7.25
N ARG A 124 -7.40 11.68 -6.80
CA ARG A 124 -8.05 10.54 -6.14
C ARG A 124 -7.73 9.32 -7.00
N SER A 125 -7.15 8.28 -6.38
CA SER A 125 -6.72 7.08 -7.09
C SER A 125 -7.87 6.61 -7.99
N ARG A 126 -7.64 6.51 -9.31
CA ARG A 126 -8.69 6.14 -10.29
C ARG A 126 -9.50 4.90 -9.85
N GLY A 127 -8.85 3.96 -9.18
CA GLY A 127 -9.47 2.74 -8.66
C GLY A 127 -10.51 3.00 -7.57
N TYR A 128 -10.36 4.07 -6.77
CA TYR A 128 -11.40 4.48 -5.82
C TYR A 128 -12.65 4.99 -6.53
N CYS A 129 -12.47 5.80 -7.58
CA CYS A 129 -13.56 6.27 -8.42
C CYS A 129 -14.29 5.12 -9.14
N ASP A 130 -13.54 4.12 -9.61
CA ASP A 130 -14.11 2.93 -10.26
C ASP A 130 -15.00 2.14 -9.29
N VAL A 131 -14.56 1.90 -8.06
CA VAL A 131 -15.37 1.20 -7.05
C VAL A 131 -16.58 2.03 -6.60
N LEU A 132 -16.43 3.36 -6.50
CA LEU A 132 -17.57 4.25 -6.26
C LEU A 132 -18.61 4.17 -7.39
N ALA A 133 -18.17 4.16 -8.65
CA ALA A 133 -19.08 4.02 -9.79
C ALA A 133 -19.82 2.67 -9.74
N VAL A 134 -19.11 1.59 -9.44
CA VAL A 134 -19.66 0.24 -9.23
C VAL A 134 -20.73 0.22 -8.13
N GLN A 135 -20.52 0.94 -7.02
CA GLN A 135 -21.48 1.04 -5.92
C GLN A 135 -22.84 1.63 -6.36
N LEU A 136 -22.85 2.43 -7.44
CA LEU A 136 -24.05 3.09 -7.97
C LEU A 136 -24.78 2.28 -9.04
N VAL A 137 -24.18 1.21 -9.58
CA VAL A 137 -24.76 0.44 -10.69
C VAL A 137 -26.05 -0.27 -10.29
N CYS A 138 -26.04 -1.02 -9.18
CA CYS A 138 -27.22 -1.73 -8.70
C CYS A 138 -27.15 -2.04 -7.19
N ARG A 139 -28.29 -2.43 -6.61
CA ARG A 139 -28.41 -2.68 -5.16
C ARG A 139 -27.58 -3.87 -4.69
N THR A 140 -27.42 -4.91 -5.49
CA THR A 140 -26.64 -6.11 -5.14
C THR A 140 -25.15 -5.80 -5.04
N TRP A 141 -24.64 -4.89 -5.86
CA TRP A 141 -23.22 -4.49 -5.83
C TRP A 141 -22.90 -3.49 -4.72
N LYS A 142 -23.90 -2.72 -4.26
CA LYS A 142 -23.71 -1.70 -3.25
C LYS A 142 -23.03 -2.23 -1.98
N GLY A 143 -23.43 -3.39 -1.48
CA GLY A 143 -22.85 -4.00 -0.27
C GLY A 143 -21.35 -4.30 -0.43
N PRO A 144 -20.97 -5.22 -1.34
CA PRO A 144 -19.57 -5.57 -1.58
C PRO A 144 -18.69 -4.36 -1.97
N ALA A 145 -19.21 -3.44 -2.78
CA ALA A 145 -18.47 -2.23 -3.14
C ALA A 145 -18.23 -1.33 -1.93
N THR A 146 -19.24 -1.16 -1.06
CA THR A 146 -19.09 -0.41 0.21
C THR A 146 -18.04 -1.07 1.10
N GLN A 147 -18.06 -2.40 1.21
CA GLN A 147 -17.06 -3.12 1.99
C GLN A 147 -15.64 -2.87 1.46
N VAL A 148 -15.41 -2.97 0.15
CA VAL A 148 -14.08 -2.73 -0.46
C VAL A 148 -13.63 -1.26 -0.32
N LEU A 149 -14.56 -0.31 -0.37
CA LEU A 149 -14.26 1.13 -0.18
C LEU A 149 -13.79 1.46 1.23
N TYR A 150 -14.36 0.78 2.25
CA TYR A 150 -14.06 1.02 3.66
C TYR A 150 -13.04 0.04 4.24
N ASP A 151 -12.67 -1.03 3.54
CA ASP A 151 -11.70 -2.03 3.98
C ASP A 151 -10.33 -1.45 4.38
N GLN A 152 -9.81 -0.49 3.59
CA GLN A 152 -8.56 0.22 3.87
C GLN A 152 -8.83 1.73 3.70
N VAL A 153 -8.97 2.44 4.82
CA VAL A 153 -9.25 3.87 4.81
C VAL A 153 -7.94 4.63 4.91
N VAL A 154 -7.65 5.47 3.91
CA VAL A 154 -6.48 6.36 3.89
C VAL A 154 -6.94 7.77 4.19
N LEU A 155 -6.41 8.36 5.25
CA LEU A 155 -6.71 9.69 5.74
C LEU A 155 -5.50 10.58 5.47
N HIS A 156 -5.58 11.39 4.41
CA HIS A 156 -4.45 12.21 3.96
C HIS A 156 -4.31 13.53 4.72
N ASP A 157 -5.42 14.08 5.22
CA ASP A 157 -5.44 15.36 5.92
C ASP A 157 -6.59 15.42 6.95
N ALA A 158 -6.58 16.48 7.75
CA ALA A 158 -7.63 16.87 8.69
C ALA A 158 -9.05 16.71 8.13
N THR A 159 -9.25 17.12 6.87
CA THR A 159 -10.57 17.16 6.24
C THR A 159 -11.06 15.75 5.90
N ASP A 160 -10.16 14.85 5.52
CA ASP A 160 -10.51 13.46 5.24
C ASP A 160 -10.90 12.71 6.51
N LEU A 161 -10.23 12.97 7.64
CA LEU A 161 -10.68 12.46 8.95
C LEU A 161 -12.06 13.00 9.33
N ASP A 162 -12.31 14.30 9.16
CA ASP A 162 -13.63 14.88 9.46
C ASP A 162 -14.72 14.27 8.58
N ARG A 163 -14.46 14.09 7.28
CA ARG A 163 -15.38 13.42 6.35
C ARG A 163 -15.61 11.97 6.73
N PHE A 164 -14.57 11.27 7.14
CA PHE A 164 -14.66 9.89 7.60
C PHE A 164 -15.49 9.81 8.88
N GLY A 165 -15.16 10.61 9.90
CA GLY A 165 -15.91 10.72 11.14
C GLY A 165 -17.39 11.05 10.90
N CYS A 166 -17.69 12.03 10.04
CA CYS A 166 -19.07 12.34 9.63
C CYS A 166 -19.77 11.18 8.92
N SER A 167 -19.05 10.42 8.08
CA SER A 167 -19.61 9.26 7.37
C SER A 167 -19.96 8.14 8.34
N ILE A 168 -19.07 7.88 9.30
CA ILE A 168 -19.26 6.91 10.38
C ILE A 168 -20.41 7.34 11.30
N ALA A 169 -20.45 8.59 11.74
CA ALA A 169 -21.52 9.11 12.59
C ALA A 169 -22.90 8.97 11.92
N ARG A 170 -22.97 9.17 10.60
CA ARG A 170 -24.22 8.97 9.82
C ARG A 170 -24.57 7.51 9.59
N ARG A 171 -23.57 6.61 9.56
CA ARG A 171 -23.73 5.19 9.25
C ARG A 171 -22.73 4.35 10.04
N PRO A 172 -23.00 4.07 11.32
CA PRO A 172 -22.07 3.33 12.19
C PRO A 172 -21.74 1.93 11.65
N GLN A 173 -22.64 1.32 10.87
CA GLN A 173 -22.42 0.01 10.26
C GLN A 173 -21.24 -0.01 9.28
N LEU A 174 -20.78 1.14 8.78
CA LEU A 174 -19.60 1.20 7.91
C LEU A 174 -18.32 0.75 8.62
N LEU A 175 -18.26 0.91 9.93
CA LEU A 175 -17.07 0.54 10.70
C LEU A 175 -16.78 -0.96 10.70
N GLN A 176 -17.80 -1.81 10.63
CA GLN A 176 -17.60 -3.27 10.57
C GLN A 176 -16.80 -3.70 9.32
N HIS A 177 -16.71 -2.81 8.33
CA HIS A 177 -15.95 -3.01 7.11
C HIS A 177 -14.53 -2.43 7.20
N VAL A 178 -14.21 -1.61 8.20
CA VAL A 178 -12.89 -0.97 8.34
C VAL A 178 -11.92 -1.97 8.96
N GLN A 179 -11.03 -2.51 8.13
CA GLN A 179 -9.99 -3.46 8.56
C GLN A 179 -8.63 -2.79 8.73
N GLY A 180 -8.37 -1.71 7.97
CA GLY A 180 -7.13 -0.95 8.08
C GLY A 180 -7.33 0.55 7.99
N LEU A 181 -6.52 1.26 8.78
CA LEU A 181 -6.46 2.72 8.80
C LEU A 181 -5.02 3.17 8.50
N HIS A 182 -4.90 4.02 7.49
CA HIS A 182 -3.67 4.65 7.09
C HIS A 182 -3.76 6.15 7.37
N PHE A 183 -2.84 6.66 8.18
CA PHE A 183 -2.76 8.09 8.50
C PHE A 183 -1.55 8.69 7.79
N ASN A 184 -1.77 9.82 7.12
CA ASN A 184 -0.69 10.71 6.70
C ASN A 184 -0.40 11.71 7.83
N HIS A 185 0.87 11.99 8.08
CA HIS A 185 1.29 12.76 9.24
C HIS A 185 0.92 14.25 9.23
N ASP A 186 0.61 14.86 8.09
CA ASP A 186 0.10 16.25 8.07
C ASP A 186 -1.12 16.44 9.00
N MET A 187 -1.81 15.33 9.31
CA MET A 187 -2.88 15.27 10.31
C MET A 187 -2.45 15.44 11.77
N LEU A 188 -1.19 15.17 12.08
CA LEU A 188 -0.68 14.91 13.43
C LEU A 188 0.11 16.07 14.02
N THR A 189 0.64 16.96 13.17
CA THR A 189 1.45 18.11 13.59
C THR A 189 0.67 19.37 13.88
N ASP A 190 -0.45 19.58 13.19
CA ASP A 190 -1.26 20.76 13.44
C ASP A 190 -2.03 20.54 14.74
N GLU A 191 -2.05 21.54 15.63
CA GLU A 191 -2.98 21.52 16.75
C GLU A 191 -4.38 21.26 16.16
N PRO A 192 -5.06 20.17 16.57
CA PRO A 192 -6.35 19.84 15.98
C PRO A 192 -7.25 21.04 16.19
N SER A 193 -7.80 21.57 15.10
CA SER A 193 -8.77 22.66 15.13
C SER A 193 -9.88 22.33 16.12
N ASP A 194 -10.56 23.33 16.68
CA ASP A 194 -11.66 23.10 17.62
C ASP A 194 -12.73 22.16 17.03
N ASN A 195 -12.94 22.19 15.71
CA ASN A 195 -13.80 21.24 15.01
C ASN A 195 -13.26 19.81 15.05
N GLN A 196 -11.97 19.59 14.81
CA GLN A 196 -11.35 18.26 14.92
C GLN A 196 -11.37 17.76 16.37
N ARG A 197 -11.06 18.62 17.35
CA ARG A 197 -11.22 18.31 18.78
C ARG A 197 -12.67 17.96 19.08
N GLN A 198 -13.63 18.70 18.55
CA GLN A 198 -15.05 18.45 18.74
C GLN A 198 -15.53 17.17 18.02
N TYR A 199 -14.99 16.80 16.85
CA TYR A 199 -15.30 15.54 16.17
C TYR A 199 -14.64 14.34 16.85
N LEU A 200 -13.41 14.49 17.32
CA LEU A 200 -12.70 13.49 18.11
C LEU A 200 -13.34 13.33 19.50
N GLU A 201 -13.82 14.43 20.09
CA GLU A 201 -14.67 14.42 21.27
C GLU A 201 -16.06 13.89 20.98
N LEU A 202 -16.63 14.07 19.79
CA LEU A 202 -17.93 13.49 19.44
C LEU A 202 -17.78 12.00 19.15
N LEU A 203 -16.67 11.55 18.56
CA LEU A 203 -16.30 10.14 18.45
C LEU A 203 -16.09 9.56 19.84
N SER A 204 -15.34 10.23 20.73
CA SER A 204 -15.11 9.77 22.11
C SER A 204 -16.34 9.88 23.01
N ARG A 205 -17.21 10.88 22.82
CA ARG A 205 -18.51 11.03 23.50
C ARG A 205 -19.57 10.10 22.91
N HIS A 206 -19.54 9.75 21.63
CA HIS A 206 -20.36 8.64 21.10
C HIS A 206 -19.84 7.29 21.60
N ILE A 207 -18.54 7.16 21.88
CA ILE A 207 -17.96 6.02 22.60
C ILE A 207 -18.38 6.03 24.08
N SER A 208 -18.64 7.20 24.69
CA SER A 208 -18.87 7.35 26.15
C SER A 208 -20.30 7.67 26.59
N SER A 209 -21.21 8.06 25.69
CA SER A 209 -22.60 8.40 26.04
C SER A 209 -23.53 7.19 25.86
N ASP A 210 -24.51 7.06 26.75
CA ASP A 210 -25.41 5.91 26.97
C ASP A 210 -26.20 5.38 25.76
N ALA A 211 -26.08 5.98 24.58
CA ALA A 211 -26.59 5.40 23.33
C ALA A 211 -25.55 4.44 22.70
N GLY A 212 -25.23 3.36 23.42
CA GLY A 212 -24.62 2.15 22.87
C GLY A 212 -23.08 2.10 22.79
N PRO A 213 -22.35 2.01 23.92
CA PRO A 213 -20.89 1.79 23.98
C PRO A 213 -20.41 0.45 23.36
N ARG A 214 -21.30 -0.36 22.80
CA ARG A 214 -20.92 -1.65 22.18
C ARG A 214 -20.48 -1.47 20.73
N ASP A 215 -21.12 -0.62 19.94
CA ASP A 215 -20.97 -0.67 18.48
C ASP A 215 -19.67 0.00 17.98
N LEU A 216 -19.19 1.05 18.64
CA LEU A 216 -17.93 1.73 18.29
C LEU A 216 -16.69 1.03 18.86
N THR A 217 -16.78 0.43 20.05
CA THR A 217 -15.70 -0.45 20.55
C THR A 217 -15.61 -1.72 19.71
N LEU A 218 -16.74 -2.32 19.31
CA LEU A 218 -16.77 -3.42 18.35
C LEU A 218 -16.13 -3.05 17.00
N ALA A 219 -16.37 -1.84 16.53
CA ALA A 219 -15.77 -1.29 15.32
C ALA A 219 -14.26 -1.06 15.40
N TRP A 220 -13.76 -0.57 16.53
CA TRP A 220 -12.31 -0.47 16.72
C TRP A 220 -11.65 -1.83 16.88
N ASN A 221 -12.38 -2.82 17.42
CA ASN A 221 -11.93 -4.21 17.48
C ASN A 221 -11.81 -4.87 16.08
N THR A 222 -12.41 -4.30 15.01
CA THR A 222 -12.22 -4.80 13.65
C THR A 222 -10.98 -4.25 12.97
N VAL A 223 -10.37 -3.18 13.48
CA VAL A 223 -9.13 -2.61 12.92
C VAL A 223 -7.96 -3.54 13.24
N ARG A 224 -7.44 -4.19 12.20
CA ARG A 224 -6.33 -5.15 12.29
C ARG A 224 -5.01 -4.56 11.85
N THR A 225 -5.06 -3.58 10.96
CA THR A 225 -3.87 -2.95 10.37
C THR A 225 -3.88 -1.46 10.65
N VAL A 226 -2.81 -0.96 11.24
CA VAL A 226 -2.59 0.49 11.37
C VAL A 226 -1.27 0.83 10.70
N SER A 227 -1.32 1.84 9.84
CA SER A 227 -0.15 2.34 9.13
C SER A 227 -0.06 3.84 9.32
N VAL A 228 1.09 4.29 9.77
CA VAL A 228 1.40 5.70 9.96
C VAL A 228 2.57 6.01 9.05
N GLU A 229 2.31 6.81 8.03
CA GLU A 229 3.32 7.33 7.12
C GLU A 229 3.53 8.81 7.45
N ASP A 230 4.78 9.19 7.62
CA ASP A 230 5.12 10.56 7.94
C ASP A 230 6.17 11.11 6.99
N GLU A 231 5.81 12.18 6.28
CA GLU A 231 6.72 12.86 5.36
C GLU A 231 7.34 14.14 5.99
N HIS A 232 6.83 14.66 7.11
CA HIS A 232 7.09 16.05 7.57
C HIS A 232 7.37 16.26 9.08
N ALA A 233 7.31 15.28 10.00
CA ALA A 233 7.65 15.53 11.42
C ALA A 233 9.09 16.01 11.59
N ARG A 234 9.29 17.14 12.28
CA ARG A 234 10.62 17.72 12.49
C ARG A 234 11.44 16.99 13.55
N SER A 235 10.82 16.23 14.46
CA SER A 235 11.52 15.38 15.42
C SER A 235 10.67 14.22 15.94
N TRP A 236 11.31 13.14 16.40
CA TRP A 236 10.61 12.05 17.10
C TRP A 236 10.03 12.51 18.45
N GLU A 237 10.61 13.51 19.11
CA GLU A 237 10.07 14.04 20.36
C GLU A 237 8.71 14.72 20.15
N GLU A 238 8.52 15.43 19.04
CA GLU A 238 7.21 15.94 18.62
C GLU A 238 6.23 14.79 18.36
N ARG A 239 6.67 13.71 17.69
CA ARG A 239 5.85 12.50 17.48
C ARG A 239 5.47 11.82 18.79
N ARG A 240 6.44 11.69 19.70
CA ARG A 240 6.25 11.10 21.03
C ARG A 240 5.27 11.92 21.82
N ASN A 241 5.44 13.25 21.86
CA ASN A 241 4.50 14.11 22.58
C ASN A 241 3.10 14.03 21.95
N ALA A 242 2.99 13.92 20.61
CA ALA A 242 1.71 13.67 19.95
C ALA A 242 1.08 12.31 20.35
N TRP A 243 1.89 11.27 20.55
CA TRP A 243 1.44 9.91 20.90
C TRP A 243 1.20 9.70 22.41
N GLU A 244 2.04 10.28 23.27
CA GLU A 244 2.02 10.17 24.74
C GLU A 244 1.04 11.16 25.38
N ASP A 245 0.92 12.38 24.83
CA ASP A 245 -0.28 13.16 25.10
C ASP A 245 -1.43 12.36 24.54
N SER A 246 -2.41 12.07 25.38
CA SER A 246 -3.50 11.11 25.21
C SER A 246 -4.50 11.49 24.10
N ARG A 247 -4.06 12.36 23.18
CA ARG A 247 -4.73 12.96 22.05
C ARG A 247 -4.71 12.07 20.80
N PHE A 248 -4.01 10.94 20.81
CA PHE A 248 -4.23 9.89 19.81
C PHE A 248 -5.45 9.04 20.20
N PHE A 249 -6.62 9.65 20.00
CA PHE A 249 -7.95 9.14 20.33
C PHE A 249 -8.19 7.73 19.79
N GLY A 250 -8.28 6.76 20.71
CA GLY A 250 -8.73 5.40 20.42
C GLY A 250 -7.63 4.40 20.04
N PHE A 251 -6.39 4.84 19.77
CA PHE A 251 -5.32 3.89 19.47
C PHE A 251 -5.02 2.97 20.66
N GLU A 252 -5.12 3.47 21.89
CA GLU A 252 -5.04 2.65 23.11
C GLU A 252 -6.16 1.60 23.20
N GLN A 253 -7.33 1.89 22.65
CA GLN A 253 -8.48 0.99 22.66
C GLN A 253 -8.33 -0.08 21.56
N CYS A 254 -7.75 0.30 20.42
CA CYS A 254 -7.50 -0.59 19.28
C CYS A 254 -6.27 -1.46 19.46
N SER A 255 -5.26 -1.00 20.21
CA SER A 255 -3.93 -1.62 20.25
C SER A 255 -3.98 -3.10 20.57
N SER A 256 -4.94 -3.50 21.42
CA SER A 256 -5.14 -4.90 21.81
C SER A 256 -5.57 -5.79 20.65
N HIS A 257 -6.14 -5.26 19.57
CA HIS A 257 -6.60 -6.02 18.40
C HIS A 257 -5.73 -5.83 17.16
N VAL A 258 -4.83 -4.85 17.17
CA VAL A 258 -3.92 -4.60 16.04
C VAL A 258 -2.99 -5.80 15.85
N SER A 259 -3.16 -6.48 14.71
CA SER A 259 -2.31 -7.59 14.30
C SER A 259 -1.17 -7.16 13.39
N SER A 260 -1.28 -6.01 12.73
CA SER A 260 -0.26 -5.47 11.83
C SER A 260 -0.06 -3.98 12.08
N LEU A 261 1.18 -3.57 12.36
CA LEU A 261 1.57 -2.18 12.59
C LEU A 261 2.69 -1.81 11.63
N GLN A 262 2.48 -0.74 10.87
CA GLN A 262 3.47 -0.19 9.96
C GLN A 262 3.80 1.26 10.34
N LEU A 263 5.07 1.53 10.60
CA LEU A 263 5.60 2.84 10.95
C LEU A 263 6.65 3.21 9.91
N VAL A 264 6.37 4.23 9.11
CA VAL A 264 7.28 4.71 8.06
C VAL A 264 7.62 6.16 8.35
N ALA A 265 8.89 6.43 8.64
CA ALA A 265 9.39 7.80 8.76
C ALA A 265 9.71 8.39 7.37
N GLY A 266 9.84 9.71 7.28
CA GLY A 266 10.01 10.46 6.02
C GLY A 266 11.46 10.51 5.54
N ASP A 267 11.64 10.84 4.25
CA ASP A 267 12.96 10.85 3.60
C ASP A 267 13.93 11.92 4.12
N GLU A 268 13.41 12.99 4.73
CA GLU A 268 14.23 14.13 5.20
C GLU A 268 15.02 13.82 6.49
N PHE A 269 14.80 12.66 7.11
CA PHE A 269 15.33 12.35 8.46
C PHE A 269 16.30 11.18 8.43
N ARG A 270 17.55 11.44 8.06
CA ARG A 270 18.65 10.47 8.17
C ARG A 270 19.49 10.60 9.46
N GLU A 271 19.24 11.62 10.28
CA GLU A 271 20.07 11.95 11.46
C GLU A 271 19.28 12.10 12.78
N VAL A 272 17.97 11.88 12.78
CA VAL A 272 17.17 11.97 14.01
C VAL A 272 16.89 10.57 14.52
N ASP A 273 17.37 10.27 15.73
CA ASP A 273 17.08 9.05 16.47
C ASP A 273 15.56 8.83 16.53
N VAL A 274 15.05 7.96 15.67
CA VAL A 274 13.73 7.35 15.80
C VAL A 274 13.85 6.32 16.92
N VAL A 275 13.83 6.83 18.14
CA VAL A 275 13.69 6.00 19.33
C VAL A 275 12.31 5.37 19.25
N LEU A 276 12.18 4.18 18.64
CA LEU A 276 11.06 3.29 18.93
C LEU A 276 10.85 3.38 20.42
N PRO A 277 9.68 3.83 20.91
CA PRO A 277 9.54 4.40 22.23
C PRO A 277 10.40 3.64 23.23
N PRO A 278 11.29 4.31 23.96
CA PRO A 278 12.15 3.69 24.96
C PRO A 278 11.33 3.21 26.18
N HIS A 279 10.06 2.93 25.96
CA HIS A 279 9.14 2.24 26.82
C HIS A 279 8.45 1.16 25.99
N ALA A 280 9.18 0.17 25.44
CA ALA A 280 8.53 -1.05 24.97
C ALA A 280 7.80 -1.85 26.08
N GLY A 281 7.83 -1.37 27.33
CA GLY A 281 6.87 -1.74 28.37
C GLY A 281 5.43 -1.32 28.05
N ILE A 282 5.23 -0.28 27.23
CA ILE A 282 3.92 0.16 26.73
C ILE A 282 3.46 -0.79 25.61
N TYR A 283 4.34 -1.19 24.69
CA TYR A 283 3.95 -2.03 23.57
C TYR A 283 3.53 -3.44 23.99
N GLY A 284 4.29 -4.13 24.84
CA GLY A 284 3.92 -5.50 25.25
C GLY A 284 2.60 -5.56 26.04
N ARG A 285 2.23 -4.50 26.77
CA ARG A 285 0.90 -4.41 27.40
C ARG A 285 -0.21 -4.18 26.39
N ARG A 286 0.07 -3.36 25.38
CA ARG A 286 -0.94 -2.81 24.47
C ARG A 286 -1.17 -3.68 23.24
N PHE A 287 -0.14 -4.34 22.71
CA PHE A 287 -0.13 -5.05 21.41
C PHE A 287 0.06 -6.55 21.56
N LYS A 288 -0.73 -7.17 22.44
CA LYS A 288 -0.62 -8.61 22.74
C LYS A 288 -0.85 -9.51 21.51
N HIS A 289 -1.55 -9.00 20.51
CA HIS A 289 -1.95 -9.72 19.31
C HIS A 289 -1.19 -9.28 18.04
N LEU A 290 -0.17 -8.42 18.19
CA LEU A 290 0.62 -7.95 17.06
C LEU A 290 1.44 -9.11 16.48
N LYS A 291 1.21 -9.39 15.20
CA LYS A 291 1.87 -10.43 14.42
C LYS A 291 2.89 -9.86 13.44
N ASP A 292 2.58 -8.71 12.85
CA ASP A 292 3.42 -8.08 11.84
C ASP A 292 3.82 -6.67 12.29
N LEU A 293 5.12 -6.42 12.42
CA LEU A 293 5.66 -5.10 12.69
C LEU A 293 6.55 -4.69 11.52
N TRP A 294 6.25 -3.54 10.91
CA TRP A 294 7.07 -2.95 9.86
C TRP A 294 7.52 -1.56 10.28
N LEU A 295 8.84 -1.40 10.37
CA LEU A 295 9.54 -0.15 10.62
C LEU A 295 10.31 0.22 9.36
N SER A 296 10.16 1.44 8.89
CA SER A 296 10.89 1.90 7.72
C SER A 296 11.45 3.30 7.89
N ARG A 297 12.66 3.54 7.37
CA ARG A 297 13.36 4.85 7.39
C ARG A 297 13.59 5.42 8.79
N ALA A 298 13.80 4.55 9.78
CA ALA A 298 13.95 4.91 11.19
C ALA A 298 15.42 4.79 11.68
N ASP A 299 15.90 5.74 12.49
CA ASP A 299 17.19 5.60 13.20
C ASP A 299 16.96 5.01 14.60
N LEU A 300 17.31 3.74 14.78
CA LEU A 300 17.00 2.99 15.99
C LEU A 300 18.10 3.17 17.04
N PRO A 301 17.73 3.30 18.32
CA PRO A 301 18.65 3.76 19.36
C PRO A 301 19.85 2.81 19.52
N ALA A 302 21.02 3.39 19.75
CA ALA A 302 22.25 2.64 19.97
C ALA A 302 22.27 1.88 21.29
N ASP A 303 21.63 2.45 22.32
CA ASP A 303 21.73 1.99 23.72
C ASP A 303 20.93 0.71 24.02
N GLY A 304 20.31 0.12 22.99
CA GLY A 304 19.49 -1.07 23.09
C GLY A 304 18.05 -0.75 23.52
N ILE A 305 17.27 -1.81 23.74
CA ILE A 305 15.93 -1.65 24.29
C ILE A 305 16.08 -1.53 25.82
N PRO A 306 15.44 -0.53 26.47
CA PRO A 306 15.50 -0.38 27.92
C PRO A 306 14.99 -1.64 28.63
N VAL A 307 15.60 -1.92 29.79
CA VAL A 307 15.27 -3.07 30.63
C VAL A 307 13.83 -2.95 31.15
N GLY A 308 13.06 -4.04 31.12
CA GLY A 308 11.66 -4.07 31.56
C GLY A 308 10.63 -3.88 30.44
N THR A 309 11.09 -3.98 29.20
CA THR A 309 10.20 -4.04 28.04
C THR A 309 9.52 -5.39 27.99
N GLN A 310 8.21 -5.38 27.74
CA GLN A 310 7.43 -6.61 27.78
C GLN A 310 7.54 -7.32 26.43
N PRO A 311 7.56 -8.66 26.43
CA PRO A 311 7.68 -9.44 25.20
C PRO A 311 6.53 -9.13 24.25
N LEU A 312 6.79 -9.27 22.96
CA LEU A 312 5.76 -9.30 21.90
C LEU A 312 5.56 -10.77 21.51
N PRO A 313 4.86 -11.57 22.35
CA PRO A 313 4.86 -13.03 22.24
C PRO A 313 4.21 -13.53 20.94
N SER A 314 3.36 -12.72 20.31
CA SER A 314 2.62 -13.06 19.10
C SER A 314 3.32 -12.59 17.82
N LEU A 315 4.47 -11.90 17.90
CA LEU A 315 5.10 -11.32 16.72
C LEU A 315 5.71 -12.44 15.86
N GLU A 316 5.21 -12.57 14.63
CA GLU A 316 5.62 -13.56 13.64
C GLU A 316 6.52 -12.94 12.56
N THR A 317 6.28 -11.68 12.20
CA THR A 317 7.00 -10.95 11.15
C THR A 317 7.54 -9.63 11.68
N LEU A 318 8.84 -9.41 11.49
CA LEU A 318 9.51 -8.14 11.74
C LEU A 318 10.18 -7.67 10.44
N ARG A 319 9.83 -6.46 10.00
CA ARG A 319 10.49 -5.78 8.88
C ARG A 319 11.07 -4.47 9.36
N VAL A 320 12.36 -4.26 9.10
CA VAL A 320 13.12 -3.09 9.48
C VAL A 320 13.90 -2.63 8.24
N THR A 321 13.26 -1.80 7.43
CA THR A 321 13.74 -1.44 6.09
C THR A 321 14.27 -0.02 6.03
N GLU A 322 15.41 0.21 5.39
CA GLU A 322 15.99 1.56 5.28
C GLU A 322 16.27 2.23 6.63
N CYS A 323 16.48 1.44 7.68
CA CYS A 323 16.71 1.93 9.03
C CYS A 323 18.20 1.97 9.35
N LYS A 324 18.59 2.79 10.31
CA LYS A 324 19.88 2.67 10.99
C LYS A 324 19.66 1.87 12.27
N ILE A 325 20.37 0.76 12.43
CA ILE A 325 20.08 -0.27 13.44
C ILE A 325 21.36 -0.56 14.21
N SER A 326 21.31 -0.52 15.54
CA SER A 326 22.41 -1.06 16.35
C SER A 326 22.25 -2.57 16.54
N SER A 327 23.36 -3.33 16.52
CA SER A 327 23.30 -4.77 16.79
C SER A 327 22.76 -5.07 18.19
N ARG A 328 23.03 -4.19 19.17
CA ARG A 328 22.51 -4.25 20.54
C ARG A 328 20.99 -4.11 20.61
N TRP A 329 20.42 -3.13 19.89
CA TRP A 329 18.98 -2.97 19.81
C TRP A 329 18.32 -4.20 19.18
N LEU A 330 18.88 -4.70 18.08
CA LEU A 330 18.33 -5.87 17.39
C LEU A 330 18.39 -7.11 18.28
N ALA A 331 19.49 -7.32 19.01
CA ALA A 331 19.63 -8.42 19.96
C ALA A 331 18.59 -8.36 21.08
N ALA A 332 18.41 -7.18 21.67
CA ALA A 332 17.42 -6.96 22.71
C ALA A 332 15.99 -7.18 22.18
N LEU A 333 15.67 -6.73 20.97
CA LEU A 333 14.36 -6.96 20.37
C LEU A 333 14.11 -8.44 20.15
N LEU A 334 15.07 -9.14 19.54
CA LEU A 334 14.93 -10.55 19.18
C LEU A 334 14.80 -11.46 20.40
N ALA A 335 15.43 -11.11 21.53
CA ALA A 335 15.24 -11.81 22.79
C ALA A 335 13.79 -11.74 23.30
N GLU A 336 13.07 -10.67 22.97
CA GLU A 336 11.68 -10.41 23.39
C GLU A 336 10.62 -10.91 22.39
N VAL A 337 11.04 -11.51 21.26
CA VAL A 337 10.13 -12.04 20.21
C VAL A 337 10.41 -13.52 19.89
N PRO A 338 10.17 -14.45 20.84
CA PRO A 338 10.49 -15.86 20.65
C PRO A 338 9.73 -16.53 19.49
N SER A 339 8.58 -15.99 19.11
CA SER A 339 7.71 -16.51 18.05
C SER A 339 8.08 -16.03 16.64
N LEU A 340 9.16 -15.25 16.49
CA LEU A 340 9.52 -14.63 15.22
C LEU A 340 9.87 -15.67 14.15
N ARG A 341 9.17 -15.62 13.01
CA ARG A 341 9.34 -16.53 11.88
C ARG A 341 9.94 -15.87 10.66
N SER A 342 9.74 -14.57 10.50
CA SER A 342 10.22 -13.79 9.35
C SER A 342 10.91 -12.52 9.82
N LEU A 343 12.15 -12.32 9.37
CA LEU A 343 12.94 -11.13 9.62
C LEU A 343 13.40 -10.52 8.30
N ASP A 344 13.11 -9.24 8.10
CA ASP A 344 13.59 -8.46 6.97
C ASP A 344 14.35 -7.24 7.49
N ILE A 345 15.64 -7.14 7.17
CA ILE A 345 16.51 -6.01 7.53
C ILE A 345 17.08 -5.33 6.28
N SER A 346 16.32 -5.36 5.17
CA SER A 346 16.79 -4.85 3.89
C SER A 346 17.02 -3.33 3.85
N SER A 347 18.02 -2.92 3.09
CA SER A 347 18.43 -1.54 2.84
C SER A 347 18.78 -0.75 4.10
N SER A 348 19.02 -1.46 5.22
CA SER A 348 19.36 -0.87 6.50
C SER A 348 20.87 -0.73 6.70
N THR A 349 21.28 0.17 7.59
CA THR A 349 22.66 0.34 8.02
C THR A 349 22.81 -0.20 9.43
N VAL A 350 23.70 -1.16 9.64
CA VAL A 350 23.97 -1.73 10.95
C VAL A 350 25.20 -1.05 11.54
N CYS A 351 25.02 -0.43 12.71
CA CYS A 351 26.10 0.13 13.49
C CYS A 351 26.56 -0.92 14.51
N GLU A 352 27.71 -1.54 14.27
CA GLU A 352 28.32 -2.50 15.20
C GLU A 352 29.04 -1.76 16.34
N GLY A 353 28.25 -1.29 17.30
CA GLY A 353 28.74 -0.73 18.56
C GLY A 353 29.22 -1.83 19.51
N GLY A 354 30.42 -2.35 19.30
CA GLY A 354 31.29 -2.88 20.37
C GLY A 354 31.08 -4.29 20.93
N ASP A 355 29.86 -4.80 21.12
CA ASP A 355 29.70 -5.99 21.99
C ASP A 355 29.31 -7.30 21.26
N MET A 356 28.60 -7.22 20.14
CA MET A 356 28.14 -8.41 19.42
C MET A 356 27.96 -8.11 17.93
N PRO A 357 28.67 -8.79 17.01
CA PRO A 357 28.46 -8.64 15.58
C PRO A 357 27.08 -9.19 15.20
N LEU A 358 26.52 -8.68 14.10
CA LEU A 358 25.16 -9.06 13.65
C LEU A 358 24.98 -10.57 13.52
N ARG A 359 26.03 -11.28 13.07
CA ARG A 359 26.01 -12.74 12.92
C ARG A 359 25.69 -13.45 14.25
N ASP A 360 26.29 -13.00 15.35
CA ASP A 360 26.17 -13.65 16.65
C ASP A 360 24.76 -13.39 17.20
N VAL A 361 24.22 -12.20 16.96
CA VAL A 361 22.83 -11.85 17.27
C VAL A 361 21.85 -12.78 16.57
N LEU A 362 22.00 -12.97 15.26
CA LEU A 362 21.13 -13.84 14.48
C LEU A 362 21.24 -15.30 14.94
N GLN A 363 22.46 -15.81 15.15
CA GLN A 363 22.67 -17.19 15.58
C GLN A 363 22.11 -17.48 16.99
N GLN A 364 22.22 -16.53 17.91
CA GLN A 364 21.78 -16.73 19.29
C GLN A 364 20.27 -16.62 19.45
N GLN A 365 19.65 -15.61 18.80
CA GLN A 365 18.27 -15.22 19.09
C GLN A 365 17.24 -15.73 18.05
N CYS A 366 17.66 -16.09 16.83
CA CYS A 366 16.72 -16.41 15.73
C CYS A 366 16.56 -17.91 15.42
N ARG A 367 16.51 -18.79 16.43
CA ARG A 367 16.44 -20.25 16.19
C ARG A 367 15.14 -20.72 15.52
N SER A 368 14.04 -20.01 15.74
CA SER A 368 12.71 -20.27 15.17
C SER A 368 12.50 -19.64 13.78
N LEU A 369 13.48 -18.90 13.28
CA LEU A 369 13.34 -18.12 12.06
C LEU A 369 13.26 -19.02 10.83
N THR A 370 12.20 -18.84 10.04
CA THR A 370 11.93 -19.61 8.81
C THR A 370 12.25 -18.82 7.54
N GLN A 371 12.22 -17.49 7.63
CA GLN A 371 12.50 -16.58 6.53
C GLN A 371 13.41 -15.44 6.98
N LEU A 372 14.47 -15.20 6.22
CA LEU A 372 15.43 -14.13 6.48
C LEU A 372 15.68 -13.34 5.20
N THR A 373 15.53 -12.02 5.26
CA THR A 373 15.81 -11.11 4.14
C THR A 373 16.85 -10.09 4.55
N ILE A 374 18.00 -10.11 3.86
CA ILE A 374 19.13 -9.20 4.08
C ILE A 374 19.58 -8.65 2.74
N ARG A 375 19.04 -7.49 2.35
CA ARG A 375 19.40 -6.82 1.10
C ARG A 375 20.10 -5.50 1.42
N ASP A 376 21.08 -5.08 0.61
CA ASP A 376 21.73 -3.76 0.68
C ASP A 376 22.16 -3.32 2.08
N LEU A 377 22.57 -4.29 2.91
CA LEU A 377 22.94 -4.06 4.29
C LEU A 377 24.31 -3.37 4.34
N ARG A 378 24.38 -2.19 4.96
CA ARG A 378 25.63 -1.43 5.13
C ARG A 378 26.13 -1.53 6.56
N GLY A 379 27.44 -1.39 6.77
CA GLY A 379 28.03 -1.30 8.11
C GLY A 379 28.09 -2.61 8.91
N ALA A 380 27.37 -3.65 8.49
CA ALA A 380 27.50 -4.98 9.08
C ALA A 380 28.82 -5.62 8.67
N SER A 381 29.49 -6.25 9.63
CA SER A 381 30.58 -7.18 9.35
C SER A 381 30.05 -8.41 8.60
N ALA A 382 30.98 -9.24 8.14
CA ALA A 382 30.67 -10.47 7.45
C ALA A 382 29.62 -11.31 8.21
N ILE A 383 28.49 -11.62 7.55
CA ILE A 383 27.38 -12.41 8.14
C ILE A 383 27.87 -13.79 8.62
N GLY A 384 28.94 -14.33 8.03
CA GLY A 384 29.56 -15.57 8.51
C GLY A 384 28.64 -16.78 8.41
N SER A 385 29.02 -17.88 9.06
CA SER A 385 28.25 -19.13 9.05
C SER A 385 26.81 -18.93 9.54
N MET A 386 25.83 -19.50 8.85
CA MET A 386 24.41 -19.46 9.26
C MET A 386 23.90 -20.84 9.71
N SER A 387 24.82 -21.73 10.10
CA SER A 387 24.52 -23.11 10.50
C SER A 387 23.61 -23.23 11.72
N ALA A 388 23.59 -22.23 12.61
CA ALA A 388 22.75 -22.22 13.80
C ALA A 388 21.25 -21.96 13.51
N LEU A 389 20.93 -21.48 12.30
CA LEU A 389 19.55 -21.20 11.89
C LEU A 389 18.89 -22.46 11.31
N GLU A 390 18.69 -23.46 12.18
CA GLU A 390 18.21 -24.79 11.78
C GLU A 390 16.81 -24.78 11.17
N SER A 391 15.99 -23.77 11.50
CA SER A 391 14.62 -23.63 10.99
C SER A 391 14.51 -22.83 9.68
N LEU A 392 15.61 -22.23 9.20
CA LEU A 392 15.58 -21.27 8.10
C LEU A 392 15.38 -21.97 6.76
N ARG A 393 14.20 -21.78 6.16
CA ARG A 393 13.79 -22.41 4.89
C ARG A 393 13.95 -21.50 3.68
N SER A 394 13.77 -20.19 3.87
CA SER A 394 13.91 -19.21 2.80
C SER A 394 14.92 -18.14 3.19
N TRP A 395 15.97 -17.98 2.40
CA TRP A 395 16.96 -16.94 2.62
C TRP A 395 17.05 -16.03 1.40
N THR A 396 16.81 -14.75 1.62
CA THR A 396 16.84 -13.70 0.62
C THR A 396 17.99 -12.77 0.91
N LEU A 397 18.83 -12.49 -0.09
CA LEU A 397 20.02 -11.67 0.12
C LEU A 397 20.52 -10.97 -1.16
N SER A 398 21.28 -9.88 -1.00
CA SER A 398 21.98 -9.22 -2.13
C SER A 398 23.21 -10.00 -2.57
N TYR A 399 23.54 -9.97 -3.87
CA TYR A 399 24.75 -10.57 -4.41
C TYR A 399 26.03 -10.00 -3.76
N ASP A 400 26.08 -8.68 -3.51
CA ASP A 400 27.24 -8.04 -2.86
C ASP A 400 27.58 -8.69 -1.51
N ILE A 401 26.56 -9.13 -0.78
CA ILE A 401 26.74 -9.84 0.49
C ILE A 401 27.32 -11.24 0.24
N LEU A 402 26.83 -11.99 -0.76
CA LEU A 402 27.43 -13.28 -1.14
C LEU A 402 28.89 -13.13 -1.55
N GLU A 403 29.19 -12.11 -2.35
CA GLU A 403 30.53 -11.87 -2.85
C GLU A 403 31.50 -11.57 -1.70
N GLN A 404 31.10 -10.70 -0.77
CA GLN A 404 31.86 -10.41 0.45
C GLN A 404 32.07 -11.65 1.34
N GLN A 405 31.12 -12.60 1.34
CA GLN A 405 31.20 -13.84 2.12
C GLN A 405 31.87 -15.01 1.40
N SER A 406 32.11 -14.92 0.09
CA SER A 406 32.67 -16.03 -0.70
C SER A 406 34.03 -16.52 -0.18
N GLY A 407 34.82 -15.64 0.46
CA GLY A 407 36.11 -15.95 1.07
C GLY A 407 36.06 -16.34 2.56
N THR A 408 34.94 -16.13 3.25
CA THR A 408 34.84 -16.32 4.71
C THR A 408 34.35 -17.71 5.12
N GLY A 409 34.15 -18.62 4.16
CA GLY A 409 33.64 -19.97 4.45
C GLY A 409 32.16 -19.95 4.83
N LEU A 410 31.35 -19.19 4.11
CA LEU A 410 29.91 -19.09 4.34
C LEU A 410 29.22 -20.47 4.28
N VAL A 411 28.80 -20.98 5.45
CA VAL A 411 28.02 -22.22 5.56
C VAL A 411 26.54 -21.88 5.53
N ALA A 412 25.80 -22.52 4.61
CA ALA A 412 24.36 -22.36 4.52
C ALA A 412 23.63 -22.96 5.74
N PRO A 413 22.45 -22.42 6.09
CA PRO A 413 21.55 -23.06 7.04
C PRO A 413 21.18 -24.49 6.57
N PRO A 414 21.13 -25.48 7.46
CA PRO A 414 20.96 -26.89 7.07
C PRO A 414 19.59 -27.20 6.44
N ALA A 415 18.53 -26.50 6.85
CA ALA A 415 17.17 -26.69 6.34
C ALA A 415 16.77 -25.71 5.22
N LEU A 416 17.73 -25.01 4.60
CA LEU A 416 17.45 -24.05 3.55
C LEU A 416 16.83 -24.74 2.34
N GLU A 417 15.60 -24.37 1.97
CA GLU A 417 14.89 -24.92 0.81
C GLU A 417 14.96 -24.00 -0.40
N LYS A 418 14.96 -22.68 -0.13
CA LYS A 418 14.84 -21.63 -1.12
C LYS A 418 15.87 -20.53 -0.88
N LEU A 419 16.70 -20.27 -1.89
CA LEU A 419 17.62 -19.14 -1.92
C LEU A 419 17.07 -18.09 -2.90
N VAL A 420 16.99 -16.83 -2.49
CA VAL A 420 16.65 -15.70 -3.35
C VAL A 420 17.83 -14.75 -3.39
N VAL A 421 18.44 -14.58 -4.56
CA VAL A 421 19.57 -13.67 -4.75
C VAL A 421 19.11 -12.45 -5.54
N PHE A 422 19.25 -11.28 -4.94
CA PHE A 422 19.07 -10.00 -5.60
C PHE A 422 20.39 -9.56 -6.22
N MET A 423 20.43 -9.49 -7.54
CA MET A 423 21.59 -9.04 -8.33
C MET A 423 21.63 -7.52 -8.45
N ASP A 424 20.71 -6.81 -7.78
CA ASP A 424 20.49 -5.37 -7.87
C ASP A 424 21.84 -4.63 -7.88
N ASN A 425 22.28 -4.21 -9.07
CA ASN A 425 23.34 -3.23 -9.20
C ASN A 425 22.74 -1.91 -8.71
N PRO A 426 23.22 -1.31 -7.62
CA PRO A 426 22.60 -0.10 -7.09
C PRO A 426 22.49 0.94 -8.22
N PRO A 427 21.28 1.40 -8.58
CA PRO A 427 21.06 2.22 -9.78
C PRO A 427 21.66 3.63 -9.72
N HIS A 428 22.43 3.97 -8.68
CA HIS A 428 22.83 5.35 -8.41
C HIS A 428 24.32 5.49 -8.06
N GLY A 429 25.07 5.91 -9.07
CA GLY A 429 25.93 7.10 -8.97
C GLY A 429 27.32 6.91 -8.40
N VAL A 430 27.57 5.93 -7.53
CA VAL A 430 28.93 5.63 -7.08
C VAL A 430 29.51 4.55 -7.97
N SER A 431 29.54 4.82 -9.27
CA SER A 431 30.48 4.17 -10.18
C SER A 431 31.86 4.39 -9.58
N SER A 432 32.34 3.42 -8.79
CA SER A 432 33.75 3.34 -8.50
C SER A 432 34.39 3.31 -9.88
N LYS A 433 35.08 4.39 -10.25
CA LYS A 433 35.59 4.65 -11.61
C LYS A 433 36.60 3.59 -12.09
N LYS A 434 36.76 2.49 -11.35
CA LYS A 434 37.77 1.45 -11.47
C LYS A 434 37.26 0.17 -12.14
N SER A 435 35.96 -0.10 -12.20
CA SER A 435 35.47 -1.27 -12.94
C SER A 435 35.14 -0.92 -14.38
N ARG A 436 36.16 -0.88 -15.25
CA ARG A 436 35.99 -0.80 -16.72
C ARG A 436 35.51 -2.12 -17.34
N ARG A 437 35.14 -3.12 -16.54
CA ARG A 437 34.72 -4.43 -17.06
C ARG A 437 33.37 -4.27 -17.77
N HIS A 438 33.27 -4.86 -18.95
CA HIS A 438 32.02 -4.93 -19.70
C HIS A 438 30.93 -5.58 -18.82
N PRO A 439 29.67 -5.09 -18.84
CA PRO A 439 28.58 -5.61 -18.01
C PRO A 439 28.40 -7.14 -18.11
N SER A 440 28.70 -7.71 -19.28
CA SER A 440 28.67 -9.16 -19.51
C SER A 440 29.63 -9.94 -18.63
N HIS A 441 30.89 -9.48 -18.52
CA HIS A 441 31.90 -10.16 -17.70
C HIS A 441 31.56 -10.07 -16.22
N LYS A 442 30.94 -8.97 -15.79
CA LYS A 442 30.46 -8.83 -14.42
C LYS A 442 29.38 -9.88 -14.15
N LEU A 443 28.27 -9.87 -14.90
CA LEU A 443 27.16 -10.79 -14.69
C LEU A 443 27.57 -12.27 -14.77
N LEU A 444 28.41 -12.64 -15.74
CA LEU A 444 28.91 -14.02 -15.86
C LEU A 444 29.78 -14.43 -14.67
N ASN A 445 30.58 -13.50 -14.12
CA ASN A 445 31.36 -13.76 -12.91
C ASN A 445 30.44 -13.95 -11.70
N GLU A 446 29.41 -13.11 -11.55
CA GLU A 446 28.44 -13.21 -10.46
C GLU A 446 27.70 -14.55 -10.49
N ILE A 447 27.26 -14.97 -11.67
CA ILE A 447 26.61 -16.28 -11.87
C ILE A 447 27.59 -17.43 -11.63
N GLY A 448 28.86 -17.29 -12.00
CA GLY A 448 29.92 -18.24 -11.66
C GLY A 448 30.09 -18.40 -10.14
N THR A 449 30.13 -17.29 -9.41
CA THR A 449 30.21 -17.27 -7.94
C THR A 449 28.99 -17.95 -7.31
N ILE A 450 27.78 -17.58 -7.73
CA ILE A 450 26.52 -18.19 -7.24
C ILE A 450 26.52 -19.70 -7.51
N SER A 451 26.89 -20.11 -8.72
CA SER A 451 26.96 -21.53 -9.08
C SER A 451 27.95 -22.32 -8.20
N SER A 452 29.13 -21.76 -7.94
CA SER A 452 30.13 -22.36 -7.05
C SER A 452 29.61 -22.49 -5.61
N LEU A 453 28.99 -21.44 -5.08
CA LEU A 453 28.40 -21.42 -3.74
C LEU A 453 27.24 -22.41 -3.61
N VAL A 454 26.32 -22.43 -4.56
CA VAL A 454 25.18 -23.36 -4.51
C VAL A 454 25.64 -24.82 -4.59
N ARG A 455 26.68 -25.13 -5.37
CA ARG A 455 27.30 -26.46 -5.38
C ARG A 455 27.88 -26.86 -4.04
N SER A 456 28.58 -25.94 -3.36
CA SER A 456 29.16 -26.25 -2.05
C SER A 456 28.04 -26.41 -1.01
N TRP A 457 27.04 -25.53 -1.03
CA TRP A 457 25.89 -25.57 -0.12
C TRP A 457 25.01 -26.79 -0.32
N LYS A 458 24.83 -27.30 -1.54
CA LYS A 458 24.03 -28.50 -1.76
C LYS A 458 24.57 -29.72 -1.00
N ARG A 459 25.88 -29.76 -0.70
CA ARG A 459 26.51 -30.82 0.12
C ARG A 459 26.13 -30.70 1.60
N THR A 460 26.04 -29.48 2.12
CA THR A 460 25.72 -29.21 3.53
C THR A 460 24.22 -29.01 3.78
N CYS A 461 23.47 -28.68 2.74
CA CYS A 461 22.06 -28.37 2.75
C CYS A 461 21.36 -29.14 1.61
N PRO A 462 21.05 -30.43 1.83
CA PRO A 462 20.41 -31.27 0.83
C PRO A 462 18.98 -30.80 0.50
N ALA A 463 18.33 -30.09 1.42
CA ALA A 463 16.98 -29.55 1.27
C ALA A 463 16.87 -28.43 0.23
N LEU A 464 17.99 -27.80 -0.17
CA LEU A 464 18.01 -26.71 -1.14
C LEU A 464 17.48 -27.20 -2.48
N ARG A 465 16.30 -26.73 -2.87
CA ARG A 465 15.57 -27.18 -4.05
C ARG A 465 15.26 -26.05 -5.03
N ARG A 466 15.38 -24.79 -4.60
CA ARG A 466 15.00 -23.64 -5.42
C ARG A 466 15.98 -22.49 -5.24
N VAL A 467 16.39 -21.91 -6.37
CA VAL A 467 17.18 -20.67 -6.44
C VAL A 467 16.38 -19.68 -7.28
N GLU A 468 16.04 -18.52 -6.72
CA GLU A 468 15.44 -17.42 -7.46
C GLU A 468 16.48 -16.31 -7.65
N LEU A 469 16.73 -15.92 -8.88
CA LEU A 469 17.52 -14.74 -9.21
C LEU A 469 16.58 -13.57 -9.52
N ARG A 470 16.83 -12.42 -8.90
CA ARG A 470 16.06 -11.19 -9.12
C ARG A 470 17.00 -10.09 -9.55
N ASP A 471 16.73 -9.47 -10.69
CA ASP A 471 17.56 -8.39 -11.21
C ASP A 471 16.73 -7.30 -11.90
N GLN A 472 17.31 -6.09 -11.95
CA GLN A 472 16.85 -4.99 -12.76
C GLN A 472 17.71 -4.87 -14.02
N VAL A 473 17.13 -5.23 -15.17
CA VAL A 473 17.86 -5.34 -16.43
C VAL A 473 17.61 -4.16 -17.35
N GLY A 474 18.68 -3.73 -18.02
CA GLY A 474 18.62 -2.83 -19.16
C GLY A 474 18.44 -3.61 -20.46
N LYS A 475 18.15 -2.90 -21.56
CA LYS A 475 18.08 -3.52 -22.90
C LYS A 475 19.40 -4.21 -23.30
N GLU A 476 20.53 -3.70 -22.83
CA GLU A 476 21.86 -4.22 -23.16
C GLU A 476 22.22 -5.50 -22.39
N THR A 477 21.69 -5.68 -21.18
CA THR A 477 21.99 -6.85 -20.34
C THR A 477 21.05 -8.02 -20.57
N TRP A 478 19.91 -7.80 -21.24
CA TRP A 478 18.92 -8.84 -21.52
C TRP A 478 19.48 -10.06 -22.27
N PRO A 479 20.19 -9.92 -23.41
CA PRO A 479 20.71 -11.10 -24.12
C PRO A 479 21.76 -11.86 -23.30
N ILE A 480 22.48 -11.16 -22.42
CA ILE A 480 23.48 -11.77 -21.55
C ILE A 480 22.79 -12.61 -20.49
N TRP A 481 21.69 -12.12 -19.92
CA TRP A 481 20.86 -12.87 -18.97
C TRP A 481 20.28 -14.15 -19.57
N GLU A 482 19.90 -14.14 -20.84
CA GLU A 482 19.42 -15.34 -21.53
C GLU A 482 20.50 -16.43 -21.55
N VAL A 483 21.72 -16.08 -21.98
CA VAL A 483 22.86 -17.02 -21.98
C VAL A 483 23.21 -17.45 -20.56
N ALA A 484 23.28 -16.51 -19.62
CA ALA A 484 23.75 -16.79 -18.29
C ALA A 484 22.75 -17.60 -17.44
N SER A 485 21.45 -17.35 -17.62
CA SER A 485 20.38 -18.16 -17.03
C SER A 485 20.38 -19.59 -17.59
N TYR A 486 20.60 -19.77 -18.90
CA TYR A 486 20.72 -21.09 -19.50
C TYR A 486 21.91 -21.88 -18.93
N LEU A 487 23.08 -21.25 -18.83
CA LEU A 487 24.28 -21.87 -18.25
C LEU A 487 24.08 -22.25 -16.79
N LEU A 488 23.46 -21.37 -16.00
CA LEU A 488 23.17 -21.65 -14.59
C LEU A 488 22.11 -22.74 -14.43
N TYR A 489 21.06 -22.72 -15.24
CA TYR A 489 19.98 -23.71 -15.23
C TYR A 489 20.53 -25.12 -15.41
N SER A 490 21.32 -25.34 -16.48
CA SER A 490 21.91 -26.65 -16.75
C SER A 490 22.76 -27.15 -15.59
N GLN A 491 23.49 -26.27 -14.91
CA GLN A 491 24.30 -26.64 -13.75
C GLN A 491 23.46 -26.96 -12.52
N LEU A 492 22.43 -26.17 -12.22
CA LEU A 492 21.55 -26.37 -11.08
C LEU A 492 20.63 -27.59 -11.25
N GLU A 493 20.22 -27.89 -12.48
CA GLU A 493 19.42 -29.07 -12.82
C GLU A 493 20.16 -30.37 -12.47
N THR A 494 21.48 -30.44 -12.73
CA THR A 494 22.29 -31.61 -12.32
C THR A 494 22.32 -31.85 -10.81
N LEU A 495 22.02 -30.82 -10.03
CA LEU A 495 21.93 -30.87 -8.57
C LEU A 495 20.49 -31.08 -8.08
N GLY A 496 19.51 -31.18 -8.98
CA GLY A 496 18.08 -31.23 -8.64
C GLY A 496 17.56 -29.91 -8.04
N ILE A 497 18.13 -28.77 -8.46
CA ILE A 497 17.75 -27.44 -7.99
C ILE A 497 17.01 -26.70 -9.11
N PHE A 498 15.80 -26.22 -8.82
CA PHE A 498 15.01 -25.41 -9.74
C PHE A 498 15.50 -23.96 -9.75
N LEU A 499 15.68 -23.40 -10.94
CA LEU A 499 16.07 -22.00 -11.14
C LEU A 499 14.88 -21.18 -11.63
N ASP A 500 14.55 -20.11 -10.91
CA ASP A 500 13.66 -19.05 -11.38
C ASP A 500 14.45 -17.76 -11.61
N VAL A 501 14.17 -17.07 -12.71
CA VAL A 501 14.80 -15.78 -13.02
C VAL A 501 13.70 -14.73 -13.20
N HIS A 502 13.68 -13.76 -12.30
CA HIS A 502 12.75 -12.64 -12.32
C HIS A 502 13.48 -11.37 -12.74
N LEU A 503 13.32 -11.01 -14.01
CA LEU A 503 13.93 -9.80 -14.57
C LEU A 503 12.90 -8.67 -14.59
N ARG A 504 13.27 -7.52 -14.02
CA ARG A 504 12.47 -6.29 -14.09
C ARG A 504 13.17 -5.31 -15.03
N PHE A 505 12.48 -4.80 -16.04
CA PHE A 505 13.05 -3.75 -16.87
C PHE A 505 13.18 -2.45 -16.08
N ALA A 506 14.41 -1.93 -15.96
CA ALA A 506 14.64 -0.64 -15.35
C ALA A 506 13.89 0.43 -16.17
N ARG A 507 12.96 1.15 -15.53
CA ARG A 507 12.33 2.31 -16.17
C ARG A 507 13.42 3.36 -16.34
N ARG A 508 13.68 3.79 -17.58
CA ARG A 508 14.52 4.98 -17.82
C ARG A 508 13.84 6.15 -17.11
N VAL A 509 14.39 6.55 -15.97
CA VAL A 509 14.10 7.86 -15.37
C VAL A 509 14.64 8.87 -16.38
N ARG A 510 13.73 9.50 -17.11
CA ARG A 510 14.06 10.50 -18.13
C ARG A 510 14.46 11.81 -17.49
#